data_AF-A0A068NLT5-F1
#
_entry.id   AF-A0A068NLT5-F1
#
_cell.length_a   1.000
_cell.length_b   1.000
_cell.length_c   1.000
_cell.angle_alpha   90.00
_cell.angle_beta   90.00
_cell.angle_gamma   90.00
#
_symmetry.space_group_name_H-M   'P 1'
#
loop_
_entity.id
_entity.type
_entity.pdbx_description
1 polymer ?
#
loop_
_entity_poly.entity_id
_entity_poly.type
_entity_poly.pdbx_seq_one_letter_code
_entity_poly.pdbx_strand_id
1 'polypeptide(L)'
;MILLLTYFVTRPAEIVVRDVQKVSQVIGETDRQRNVPADNRTESRFGLRGTDLGASFEHKGRLVFLFGDTWPVGPNTPDRPVDGDAIAFSDDRNPDDGLTLDFVTAADGKYKAVDIPGVSLKGFEVPNGGFSAGGHMYGIYTTDHTHVPAGEIMGRSVLGRSDDGRTWSLVYSLSTDKFINVSPVIVDASTTPGLPISRGKALLMWAGSREYRRSSPYLAFVPLDRVEDHSAIRYWAGPGKWSASESDATPVVNHPEVGELSVAWCAPLKRWLMLYNSGHPRGIQMRTALQATGPWGEPITLFDPKDGYGKFMHISWRDRHADSVHDPGRENEYGGEYAPYMIPRFFRKTKDGARIYFLLSTWNPYAVVLMRADLVV
;
A
#
# COMPACT_ATOMS: atom_id res chain seq x y z
N MET A 1 -14.03 -56.54 -1.62
CA MET A 1 -12.91 -55.77 -2.20
C MET A 1 -13.26 -54.30 -2.09
N ILE A 2 -12.53 -53.58 -1.26
CA ILE A 2 -12.77 -52.19 -0.87
C ILE A 2 -12.26 -51.28 -2.00
N LEU A 3 -13.10 -50.40 -2.55
CA LEU A 3 -12.62 -49.30 -3.39
C LEU A 3 -12.39 -48.07 -2.48
N LEU A 4 -11.14 -47.86 -2.07
CA LEU A 4 -10.72 -46.59 -1.49
C LEU A 4 -10.70 -45.57 -2.63
N LEU A 5 -11.64 -44.63 -2.65
CA LEU A 5 -11.50 -43.40 -3.42
C LEU A 5 -10.49 -42.50 -2.69
N THR A 6 -9.23 -42.59 -3.09
CA THR A 6 -8.21 -41.64 -2.65
C THR A 6 -8.50 -40.30 -3.32
N TYR A 7 -9.08 -39.36 -2.58
CA TYR A 7 -9.13 -37.95 -2.98
C TYR A 7 -7.68 -37.44 -3.03
N PHE A 8 -7.10 -37.37 -4.23
CA PHE A 8 -5.91 -36.58 -4.45
C PHE A 8 -6.30 -35.11 -4.24
N VAL A 9 -6.02 -34.59 -3.05
CA VAL A 9 -6.02 -33.14 -2.82
C VAL A 9 -4.85 -32.60 -3.65
N THR A 10 -5.12 -32.18 -4.88
CA THR A 10 -4.15 -31.46 -5.70
C THR A 10 -3.77 -30.21 -4.94
N ARG A 11 -2.51 -30.13 -4.46
CA ARG A 11 -2.01 -28.88 -3.90
C ARG A 11 -2.20 -27.78 -4.95
N PRO A 12 -2.65 -26.58 -4.56
CA PRO A 12 -2.72 -25.45 -5.49
C PRO A 12 -1.35 -25.28 -6.14
N ALA A 13 -1.34 -25.01 -7.46
CA ALA A 13 -0.09 -24.75 -8.17
C ALA A 13 0.69 -23.64 -7.46
N GLU A 14 2.00 -23.88 -7.30
CA GLU A 14 2.94 -23.03 -6.59
C GLU A 14 3.20 -21.77 -7.41
N ILE A 15 3.19 -20.61 -6.76
CA ILE A 15 3.53 -19.35 -7.42
C ILE A 15 5.00 -19.07 -7.16
N VAL A 16 5.78 -18.94 -8.23
CA VAL A 16 7.22 -18.62 -8.14
C VAL A 16 7.47 -17.22 -8.70
N VAL A 17 8.32 -16.46 -8.01
CA VAL A 17 8.82 -15.16 -8.49
C VAL A 17 9.94 -15.43 -9.49
N ARG A 18 9.72 -15.05 -10.76
CA ARG A 18 10.69 -15.27 -11.83
C ARG A 18 11.64 -14.09 -12.00
N ASP A 19 11.11 -12.88 -11.92
CA ASP A 19 11.87 -11.64 -12.15
C ASP A 19 11.18 -10.49 -11.42
N VAL A 20 11.97 -9.62 -10.79
CA VAL A 20 11.49 -8.38 -10.15
C VAL A 20 12.48 -7.27 -10.44
N GLN A 21 11.97 -6.14 -10.94
CA GLN A 21 12.83 -5.02 -11.33
C GLN A 21 12.09 -3.69 -11.25
N LYS A 22 12.87 -2.62 -11.07
CA LYS A 22 12.42 -1.24 -11.24
C LYS A 22 12.17 -0.96 -12.72
N VAL A 23 11.00 -0.40 -13.01
CA VAL A 23 10.63 0.12 -14.33
C VAL A 23 11.12 1.56 -14.46
N SER A 24 10.75 2.39 -13.49
CA SER A 24 11.02 3.83 -13.51
C SER A 24 11.01 4.42 -12.10
N GLN A 25 11.41 5.69 -12.00
CA GLN A 25 11.30 6.48 -10.78
C GLN A 25 10.13 7.46 -10.93
N VAL A 26 9.14 7.32 -10.04
CA VAL A 26 7.88 8.06 -10.11
C VAL A 26 8.02 9.42 -9.43
N ILE A 27 8.73 9.47 -8.30
CA ILE A 27 8.94 10.68 -7.49
C ILE A 27 10.40 11.12 -7.50
N GLY A 28 10.62 12.45 -7.50
CA GLY A 28 11.91 13.11 -7.56
C GLY A 28 12.14 13.80 -8.91
N GLU A 29 13.30 14.42 -9.09
CA GLU A 29 13.67 15.09 -10.34
C GLU A 29 14.33 14.15 -11.38
N THR A 30 15.17 13.23 -10.91
CA THR A 30 15.98 12.33 -11.76
C THR A 30 15.79 10.88 -11.35
N ASP A 31 15.60 9.99 -12.33
CA ASP A 31 15.73 8.55 -12.12
C ASP A 31 17.22 8.21 -11.93
N ARG A 32 17.62 8.02 -10.68
CA ARG A 32 19.05 7.86 -10.32
C ARG A 32 19.69 6.59 -10.86
N GLN A 33 18.90 5.54 -11.14
CA GLN A 33 19.45 4.30 -11.72
C GLN A 33 19.67 4.45 -13.22
N ARG A 34 18.71 5.06 -13.92
CA ARG A 34 18.75 5.20 -15.39
C ARG A 34 19.48 6.46 -15.84
N ASN A 35 19.74 7.40 -14.94
CA ASN A 35 20.32 8.72 -15.21
C ASN A 35 19.56 9.50 -16.29
N VAL A 36 18.22 9.50 -16.18
CA VAL A 36 17.29 10.26 -17.03
C VAL A 36 16.31 11.02 -16.13
N PRO A 37 15.56 12.02 -16.64
CA PRO A 37 14.50 12.64 -15.84
C PRO A 37 13.55 11.60 -15.23
N ALA A 38 13.17 11.78 -13.98
CA ALA A 38 12.12 10.98 -13.35
C ALA A 38 10.78 11.26 -14.04
N ASP A 39 9.84 10.31 -13.97
CA ASP A 39 8.60 10.33 -14.75
C ASP A 39 7.82 11.64 -14.55
N ASN A 40 7.79 12.13 -13.30
CA ASN A 40 7.00 13.29 -12.94
C ASN A 40 7.80 14.56 -12.66
N ARG A 41 9.14 14.52 -12.59
CA ARG A 41 9.99 15.67 -12.22
C ARG A 41 9.37 16.50 -11.10
N THR A 42 9.07 15.83 -9.98
CA THR A 42 8.12 16.34 -8.98
C THR A 42 8.61 17.61 -8.30
N GLU A 43 9.92 17.81 -8.21
CA GLU A 43 10.52 19.02 -7.67
C GLU A 43 10.20 20.23 -8.56
N SER A 44 10.56 20.17 -9.84
CA SER A 44 10.37 21.29 -10.75
C SER A 44 8.90 21.52 -11.11
N ARG A 45 8.13 20.45 -11.37
CA ARG A 45 6.72 20.54 -11.76
C ARG A 45 5.81 20.88 -10.58
N PHE A 46 5.94 20.17 -9.47
CA PHE A 46 4.96 20.21 -8.38
C PHE A 46 5.50 20.78 -7.07
N GLY A 47 6.81 21.05 -6.96
CA GLY A 47 7.41 21.53 -5.71
C GLY A 47 7.45 20.46 -4.63
N LEU A 48 7.54 19.18 -5.03
CA LEU A 48 7.56 18.02 -4.15
C LEU A 48 8.89 17.29 -4.32
N ARG A 49 9.73 17.29 -3.27
CA ARG A 49 11.08 16.72 -3.29
C ARG A 49 11.09 15.22 -3.08
N GLY A 50 10.35 14.77 -2.07
CA GLY A 50 10.23 13.36 -1.72
C GLY A 50 8.89 13.13 -1.06
N THR A 51 8.43 11.90 -1.10
CA THR A 51 7.22 11.38 -0.44
C THR A 51 7.35 9.87 -0.47
N ASP A 52 6.51 9.18 0.27
CA ASP A 52 6.43 7.73 0.25
C ASP A 52 4.99 7.23 0.11
N LEU A 53 4.84 5.91 0.22
CA LEU A 53 3.61 5.16 -0.01
C LEU A 53 3.23 5.09 -1.50
N GLY A 54 2.03 5.55 -1.86
CA GLY A 54 1.43 5.35 -3.17
C GLY A 54 0.31 4.32 -3.17
N ALA A 55 -0.44 4.21 -2.07
CA ALA A 55 -1.68 3.42 -2.06
C ALA A 55 -2.61 3.93 -3.16
N SER A 56 -3.22 3.03 -3.94
CA SER A 56 -3.96 3.42 -5.15
C SER A 56 -5.31 2.75 -5.29
N PHE A 57 -6.25 3.46 -5.92
CA PHE A 57 -7.59 2.96 -6.20
C PHE A 57 -8.21 3.65 -7.42
N GLU A 58 -9.28 3.04 -7.93
CA GLU A 58 -10.05 3.56 -9.06
C GLU A 58 -11.11 4.57 -8.58
N HIS A 59 -11.16 5.75 -9.21
CA HIS A 59 -12.26 6.69 -9.03
C HIS A 59 -12.62 7.34 -10.38
N LYS A 60 -13.88 7.19 -10.80
CA LYS A 60 -14.42 7.77 -12.06
C LYS A 60 -13.53 7.49 -13.29
N GLY A 61 -12.95 6.29 -13.35
CA GLY A 61 -12.12 5.82 -14.47
C GLY A 61 -10.64 6.23 -14.42
N ARG A 62 -10.23 6.98 -13.41
CA ARG A 62 -8.84 7.40 -13.16
C ARG A 62 -8.26 6.65 -11.96
N LEU A 63 -6.95 6.45 -11.95
CA LEU A 63 -6.26 6.04 -10.74
C LEU A 63 -6.12 7.26 -9.83
N VAL A 64 -6.32 7.05 -8.54
CA VAL A 64 -5.97 7.98 -7.46
C VAL A 64 -4.83 7.35 -6.68
N PHE A 65 -3.81 8.13 -6.38
CA PHE A 65 -2.67 7.74 -5.56
C PHE A 65 -2.63 8.62 -4.32
N LEU A 66 -2.42 7.99 -3.17
CA LEU A 66 -2.26 8.64 -1.87
C LEU A 66 -0.82 8.43 -1.40
N PHE A 67 -0.15 9.54 -1.07
CA PHE A 67 1.23 9.57 -0.62
C PHE A 67 1.34 10.26 0.74
N GLY A 68 2.32 9.85 1.53
CA GLY A 68 2.55 10.34 2.89
C GLY A 68 3.92 10.99 3.08
N ASP A 69 4.09 11.62 4.26
CA ASP A 69 5.37 12.15 4.75
C ASP A 69 6.11 13.02 3.70
N THR A 70 5.35 13.86 2.99
CA THR A 70 5.82 14.62 1.83
C THR A 70 6.77 15.76 2.24
N TRP A 71 7.90 15.85 1.53
CA TRP A 71 8.87 16.93 1.67
C TRP A 71 8.69 18.00 0.59
N PRO A 72 8.29 19.24 0.95
CA PRO A 72 8.18 20.32 -0.01
C PRO A 72 9.53 20.83 -0.51
N VAL A 73 9.52 21.36 -1.74
CA VAL A 73 10.54 22.30 -2.20
C VAL A 73 10.18 23.69 -1.67
N GLY A 74 11.05 24.26 -0.85
CA GLY A 74 10.87 25.61 -0.30
C GLY A 74 10.48 25.59 1.19
N PRO A 75 9.83 26.66 1.69
CA PRO A 75 9.51 26.78 3.10
C PRO A 75 8.42 25.81 3.55
N ASN A 76 8.46 25.46 4.84
CA ASN A 76 7.37 24.78 5.54
C ASN A 76 6.18 25.75 5.65
N THR A 77 5.03 25.40 5.05
CA THR A 77 3.83 26.28 5.01
C THR A 77 2.57 25.52 5.40
N PRO A 78 1.46 26.18 5.77
CA PRO A 78 0.21 25.47 6.05
C PRO A 78 -0.32 24.65 4.86
N ASP A 79 -0.14 25.12 3.62
CA ASP A 79 -0.56 24.38 2.42
C ASP A 79 0.39 23.22 2.06
N ARG A 80 1.62 23.26 2.57
CA ARG A 80 2.70 22.29 2.33
C ARG A 80 3.55 22.14 3.59
N PRO A 81 3.00 21.50 4.63
CA PRO A 81 3.80 21.20 5.79
C PRO A 81 4.87 20.18 5.40
N VAL A 82 6.02 20.24 6.06
CA VAL A 82 6.96 19.11 6.06
C VAL A 82 6.25 17.90 6.67
N ASP A 83 6.39 16.76 6.01
CA ASP A 83 5.74 15.49 6.36
C ASP A 83 4.21 15.51 6.24
N GLY A 84 3.65 16.35 5.35
CA GLY A 84 2.23 16.31 5.00
C GLY A 84 1.90 15.26 3.93
N ASP A 85 0.61 15.03 3.68
CA ASP A 85 0.19 14.05 2.66
C ASP A 85 -0.08 14.68 1.30
N ALA A 86 0.09 13.91 0.22
CA ALA A 86 -0.18 14.36 -1.14
C ALA A 86 -1.09 13.38 -1.90
N ILE A 87 -1.90 13.92 -2.82
CA ILE A 87 -2.77 13.13 -3.69
C ILE A 87 -2.42 13.41 -5.14
N ALA A 88 -2.38 12.37 -5.96
CA ALA A 88 -2.26 12.49 -7.40
C ALA A 88 -3.28 11.63 -8.15
N PHE A 89 -3.58 12.04 -9.37
CA PHE A 89 -4.40 11.28 -10.31
C PHE A 89 -3.56 10.78 -11.46
N SER A 90 -3.98 9.68 -12.08
CA SER A 90 -3.37 9.20 -13.32
C SER A 90 -4.42 8.62 -14.27
N ASP A 91 -4.27 8.96 -15.54
CA ASP A 91 -5.02 8.36 -16.64
C ASP A 91 -4.25 7.22 -17.32
N ASP A 92 -3.07 6.87 -16.81
CA ASP A 92 -2.19 5.90 -17.45
C ASP A 92 -2.83 4.52 -17.61
N ARG A 93 -2.45 3.92 -18.74
CA ARG A 93 -2.88 2.61 -19.22
C ARG A 93 -1.71 1.68 -19.50
N ASN A 94 -0.52 2.23 -19.70
CA ASN A 94 0.71 1.48 -19.92
C ASN A 94 1.66 1.75 -18.75
N PRO A 95 2.00 0.75 -17.94
CA PRO A 95 2.97 0.91 -16.87
C PRO A 95 4.41 0.60 -17.31
N ASP A 96 4.65 0.15 -18.55
CA ASP A 96 5.99 -0.27 -18.99
C ASP A 96 6.90 0.90 -19.43
N ASP A 97 6.34 2.08 -19.65
CA ASP A 97 7.03 3.32 -20.04
C ASP A 97 7.09 4.37 -18.91
N GLY A 98 6.57 4.04 -17.72
CA GLY A 98 6.60 4.87 -16.53
C GLY A 98 5.20 5.07 -15.94
N LEU A 99 5.07 6.05 -15.05
CA LEU A 99 3.79 6.46 -14.47
C LEU A 99 3.70 7.98 -14.37
N THR A 100 2.79 8.56 -15.14
CA THR A 100 2.44 9.97 -15.15
C THR A 100 1.41 10.26 -14.06
N LEU A 101 1.72 11.25 -13.23
CA LEU A 101 0.91 11.71 -12.12
C LEU A 101 0.58 13.19 -12.27
N ASP A 102 -0.68 13.52 -12.03
CA ASP A 102 -1.19 14.87 -11.87
C ASP A 102 -1.54 15.11 -10.39
N PHE A 103 -0.64 15.77 -9.68
CA PHE A 103 -0.86 16.10 -8.28
C PHE A 103 -2.01 17.10 -8.11
N VAL A 104 -2.74 16.96 -7.01
CA VAL A 104 -3.65 18.01 -6.54
C VAL A 104 -2.82 19.23 -6.18
N THR A 105 -3.13 20.37 -6.80
CA THR A 105 -2.37 21.62 -6.64
C THR A 105 -3.16 22.72 -5.94
N ALA A 106 -2.42 23.62 -5.29
CA ALA A 106 -2.92 24.90 -4.80
C ALA A 106 -2.91 25.96 -5.93
N ALA A 107 -3.30 27.19 -5.62
CA ALA A 107 -3.43 28.27 -6.60
C ALA A 107 -2.11 28.67 -7.29
N ASP A 108 -0.97 28.42 -6.67
CA ASP A 108 0.37 28.66 -7.22
C ASP A 108 0.87 27.53 -8.16
N GLY A 109 0.04 26.50 -8.39
CA GLY A 109 0.36 25.37 -9.26
C GLY A 109 1.30 24.32 -8.64
N LYS A 110 1.68 24.47 -7.37
CA LYS A 110 2.45 23.46 -6.62
C LYS A 110 1.49 22.55 -5.85
N TYR A 111 1.96 21.37 -5.44
CA TYR A 111 1.10 20.39 -4.76
C TYR A 111 0.42 21.02 -3.53
N LYS A 112 -0.78 20.57 -3.21
CA LYS A 112 -1.51 20.95 -1.99
C LYS A 112 -1.53 19.74 -1.07
N ALA A 113 -1.15 19.94 0.18
CA ALA A 113 -1.26 18.88 1.17
C ALA A 113 -2.73 18.54 1.46
N VAL A 114 -2.98 17.30 1.87
CA VAL A 114 -4.30 16.89 2.39
C VAL A 114 -4.56 17.61 3.71
N ASP A 115 -5.79 18.07 3.89
CA ASP A 115 -6.29 18.60 5.14
C ASP A 115 -7.65 17.97 5.44
N ILE A 116 -7.76 17.30 6.59
CA ILE A 116 -9.01 16.73 7.09
C ILE A 116 -9.32 17.46 8.40
N PRO A 117 -10.39 18.27 8.46
CA PRO A 117 -10.70 19.04 9.65
C PRO A 117 -10.80 18.17 10.91
N GLY A 118 -10.00 18.51 11.93
CA GLY A 118 -9.96 17.80 13.21
C GLY A 118 -9.09 16.54 13.23
N VAL A 119 -8.24 16.33 12.22
CA VAL A 119 -7.28 15.23 12.12
C VAL A 119 -5.88 15.82 11.97
N SER A 120 -4.92 15.27 12.71
CA SER A 120 -3.50 15.62 12.55
C SER A 120 -2.93 14.81 11.39
N LEU A 121 -2.17 15.45 10.50
CA LEU A 121 -1.51 14.83 9.34
C LEU A 121 -0.07 15.37 9.24
N LYS A 122 0.83 14.75 10.00
CA LYS A 122 2.28 15.04 10.07
C LYS A 122 3.06 13.72 9.88
N GLY A 123 4.38 13.74 10.11
CA GLY A 123 5.22 12.54 10.10
C GLY A 123 4.58 11.32 10.77
N PHE A 124 4.56 10.19 10.08
CA PHE A 124 3.89 8.91 10.42
C PHE A 124 2.35 8.92 10.41
N GLU A 125 1.70 10.05 10.17
CA GLU A 125 0.24 10.18 10.10
C GLU A 125 -0.22 10.26 8.65
N VAL A 126 -0.25 9.10 8.01
CA VAL A 126 -0.24 8.95 6.55
C VAL A 126 -1.46 8.20 5.99
N PRO A 127 -1.79 8.32 4.68
CA PRO A 127 -2.83 7.54 4.04
C PRO A 127 -2.39 6.11 3.75
N ASN A 128 -3.04 5.14 4.37
CA ASN A 128 -2.70 3.72 4.18
C ASN A 128 -3.43 3.06 3.00
N GLY A 129 -4.55 3.64 2.59
CA GLY A 129 -5.42 3.08 1.56
C GLY A 129 -6.62 3.96 1.25
N GLY A 130 -7.24 3.73 0.10
CA GLY A 130 -8.45 4.44 -0.31
C GLY A 130 -9.34 3.61 -1.22
N PHE A 131 -10.57 4.04 -1.42
CA PHE A 131 -11.54 3.37 -2.26
C PHE A 131 -12.60 4.35 -2.77
N SER A 132 -13.36 3.95 -3.78
CA SER A 132 -14.46 4.75 -4.34
C SER A 132 -15.80 4.08 -4.08
N ALA A 133 -16.75 4.78 -3.47
CA ALA A 133 -18.10 4.29 -3.21
C ALA A 133 -19.12 5.43 -3.30
N GLY A 134 -20.31 5.15 -3.84
CA GLY A 134 -21.40 6.14 -3.93
C GLY A 134 -21.08 7.41 -4.73
N GLY A 135 -20.05 7.39 -5.60
CA GLY A 135 -19.60 8.59 -6.33
C GLY A 135 -18.57 9.45 -5.59
N HIS A 136 -18.19 9.05 -4.38
CA HIS A 136 -17.20 9.70 -3.52
C HIS A 136 -15.90 8.91 -3.46
N MET A 137 -14.80 9.59 -3.16
CA MET A 137 -13.54 8.99 -2.74
C MET A 137 -13.51 8.90 -1.21
N TYR A 138 -12.93 7.81 -0.71
CA TYR A 138 -12.64 7.63 0.69
C TYR A 138 -11.16 7.32 0.86
N GLY A 139 -10.58 7.85 1.92
CA GLY A 139 -9.20 7.60 2.32
C GLY A 139 -9.17 7.16 3.78
N ILE A 140 -8.31 6.20 4.09
CA ILE A 140 -8.07 5.71 5.45
C ILE A 140 -6.69 6.22 5.87
N TYR A 141 -6.68 7.10 6.87
CA TYR A 141 -5.47 7.78 7.35
C TYR A 141 -5.13 7.30 8.75
N THR A 142 -3.86 7.00 9.00
CA THR A 142 -3.32 6.90 10.36
C THR A 142 -3.13 8.31 10.91
N THR A 143 -3.41 8.54 12.19
CA THR A 143 -3.23 9.82 12.88
C THR A 143 -2.90 9.58 14.35
N ASP A 144 -2.57 10.65 15.05
CA ASP A 144 -2.28 10.71 16.49
C ASP A 144 -1.03 9.87 16.83
N HIS A 145 -0.03 9.95 15.96
CA HIS A 145 1.26 9.30 16.16
C HIS A 145 1.93 9.81 17.43
N THR A 146 2.52 8.87 18.17
CA THR A 146 3.37 9.14 19.32
C THR A 146 4.61 8.28 19.29
N HIS A 147 5.73 8.88 19.70
CA HIS A 147 6.97 8.17 19.95
C HIS A 147 7.05 7.77 21.42
N VAL A 148 7.32 6.49 21.70
CA VAL A 148 7.60 5.97 23.05
C VAL A 148 8.94 5.22 23.03
N PRO A 149 9.57 4.95 24.19
CA PRO A 149 10.86 4.23 24.20
C PRO A 149 10.83 2.85 23.53
N ALA A 150 9.66 2.21 23.45
CA ALA A 150 9.48 0.91 22.80
C ALA A 150 9.32 0.99 21.27
N GLY A 151 9.16 2.19 20.69
CA GLY A 151 8.97 2.42 19.27
C GLY A 151 7.85 3.40 18.95
N GLU A 152 7.44 3.42 17.69
CA GLU A 152 6.35 4.28 17.22
C GLU A 152 4.99 3.64 17.48
N ILE A 153 4.04 4.45 17.95
CA ILE A 153 2.66 4.06 18.19
C ILE A 153 1.75 4.92 17.33
N MET A 154 1.01 4.27 16.46
CA MET A 154 0.00 4.87 15.60
C MET A 154 -1.30 4.98 16.40
N GLY A 155 -1.73 6.20 16.75
CA GLY A 155 -2.78 6.40 17.76
C GLY A 155 -4.15 5.89 17.34
N ARG A 156 -4.58 6.20 16.11
CA ARG A 156 -5.82 5.70 15.51
C ARG A 156 -5.77 5.75 13.98
N SER A 157 -6.73 5.10 13.34
CA SER A 157 -7.08 5.34 11.94
C SER A 157 -8.41 6.07 11.81
N VAL A 158 -8.60 6.83 10.73
CA VAL A 158 -9.82 7.55 10.41
C VAL A 158 -10.28 7.28 8.99
N LEU A 159 -11.58 7.36 8.75
CA LEU A 159 -12.16 7.39 7.42
C LEU A 159 -12.46 8.85 7.03
N GLY A 160 -11.77 9.35 6.01
CA GLY A 160 -12.06 10.62 5.35
C GLY A 160 -12.84 10.42 4.05
N ARG A 161 -13.64 11.41 3.66
CA ARG A 161 -14.37 11.45 2.38
C ARG A 161 -14.04 12.71 1.59
N SER A 162 -13.93 12.58 0.27
CA SER A 162 -13.72 13.67 -0.67
C SER A 162 -14.40 13.42 -2.02
N ASP A 163 -14.80 14.50 -2.72
CA ASP A 163 -15.37 14.43 -4.07
C ASP A 163 -14.36 14.72 -5.17
N ASP A 164 -13.30 15.46 -4.83
CA ASP A 164 -12.37 16.09 -5.76
C ASP A 164 -10.88 15.90 -5.37
N GLY A 165 -10.61 15.29 -4.21
CA GLY A 165 -9.28 15.08 -3.67
C GLY A 165 -8.66 16.33 -3.05
N ARG A 166 -9.37 17.47 -3.05
CA ARG A 166 -8.92 18.77 -2.51
C ARG A 166 -9.55 19.11 -1.17
N THR A 167 -10.80 18.74 -1.02
CA THR A 167 -11.62 19.02 0.16
C THR A 167 -11.99 17.71 0.82
N TRP A 168 -11.69 17.58 2.11
CA TRP A 168 -11.95 16.36 2.84
C TRP A 168 -12.81 16.63 4.06
N SER A 169 -13.67 15.68 4.40
CA SER A 169 -14.43 15.65 5.64
C SER A 169 -14.14 14.36 6.40
N LEU A 170 -13.99 14.46 7.71
CA LEU A 170 -13.95 13.29 8.58
C LEU A 170 -15.32 12.61 8.60
N VAL A 171 -15.37 11.30 8.34
CA VAL A 171 -16.57 10.48 8.49
C VAL A 171 -16.63 9.92 9.91
N TYR A 172 -15.61 9.16 10.32
CA TYR A 172 -15.46 8.63 11.68
C TYR A 172 -14.03 8.20 11.99
N SER A 173 -13.72 7.96 13.27
CA SER A 173 -12.52 7.21 13.70
C SER A 173 -12.76 5.71 13.49
N LEU A 174 -11.92 5.05 12.69
CA LEU A 174 -12.10 3.65 12.29
C LEU A 174 -11.69 2.69 13.41
N SER A 175 -10.47 2.83 13.94
CA SER A 175 -9.93 1.96 14.99
C SER A 175 -8.83 2.66 15.78
N THR A 176 -8.62 2.24 17.03
CA THR A 176 -7.51 2.62 17.91
C THR A 176 -6.62 1.43 18.29
N ASP A 177 -6.83 0.27 17.65
CA ASP A 177 -6.20 -1.01 18.03
C ASP A 177 -5.68 -1.79 16.82
N LYS A 178 -6.51 -2.63 16.17
CA LYS A 178 -6.07 -3.64 15.18
C LYS A 178 -6.19 -3.21 13.72
N PHE A 179 -6.90 -2.12 13.44
CA PHE A 179 -7.20 -1.68 12.06
C PHE A 179 -6.62 -0.31 11.75
N ILE A 180 -5.29 -0.19 11.84
CA ILE A 180 -4.58 1.09 11.70
C ILE A 180 -3.98 1.23 10.30
N ASN A 181 -3.07 0.34 9.92
CA ASN A 181 -2.47 0.34 8.58
C ASN A 181 -3.30 -0.50 7.62
N VAL A 182 -4.30 0.11 6.97
CA VAL A 182 -5.37 -0.59 6.26
C VAL A 182 -5.15 -0.65 4.74
N SER A 183 -5.23 -1.85 4.17
CA SER A 183 -5.41 -2.10 2.74
C SER A 183 -6.88 -2.44 2.41
N PRO A 184 -7.64 -1.47 1.85
CA PRO A 184 -9.02 -1.68 1.43
C PRO A 184 -9.12 -2.29 0.02
N VAL A 185 -10.03 -3.25 -0.16
CA VAL A 185 -10.35 -3.84 -1.47
C VAL A 185 -11.86 -4.00 -1.62
N ILE A 186 -12.41 -3.45 -2.70
CA ILE A 186 -13.82 -3.67 -3.06
C ILE A 186 -13.96 -5.00 -3.77
N VAL A 187 -14.93 -5.82 -3.33
CA VAL A 187 -15.22 -7.13 -3.91
C VAL A 187 -16.70 -7.28 -4.24
N ASP A 188 -16.99 -8.21 -5.15
CA ASP A 188 -18.34 -8.72 -5.34
C ASP A 188 -18.58 -9.92 -4.43
N ALA A 189 -19.57 -9.83 -3.56
CA ALA A 189 -19.89 -10.90 -2.61
C ALA A 189 -20.39 -12.17 -3.31
N SER A 190 -20.96 -12.06 -4.51
CA SER A 190 -21.43 -13.23 -5.28
C SER A 190 -20.27 -14.10 -5.79
N THR A 191 -19.07 -13.53 -5.93
CA THR A 191 -17.88 -14.24 -6.40
C THR A 191 -16.79 -14.34 -5.35
N THR A 192 -17.06 -13.90 -4.12
CA THR A 192 -16.11 -13.91 -2.99
C THR A 192 -16.71 -14.73 -1.86
N PRO A 193 -16.37 -16.02 -1.74
CA PRO A 193 -16.95 -16.88 -0.72
C PRO A 193 -16.50 -16.48 0.69
N GLY A 194 -17.30 -16.86 1.69
CA GLY A 194 -16.96 -16.70 3.11
C GLY A 194 -17.30 -15.33 3.71
N LEU A 195 -17.98 -14.45 2.97
CA LEU A 195 -18.40 -13.13 3.46
C LEU A 195 -19.74 -13.18 4.23
N PRO A 196 -20.02 -12.21 5.12
CA PRO A 196 -21.29 -12.11 5.85
C PRO A 196 -22.53 -11.91 4.97
N ILE A 197 -22.35 -11.45 3.72
CA ILE A 197 -23.41 -11.29 2.71
C ILE A 197 -23.08 -12.13 1.49
N SER A 198 -24.10 -12.55 0.73
CA SER A 198 -23.95 -13.39 -0.47
C SER A 198 -24.12 -12.65 -1.79
N ARG A 199 -24.53 -11.37 -1.75
CA ARG A 199 -24.79 -10.53 -2.93
C ARG A 199 -24.44 -9.07 -2.62
N GLY A 200 -24.21 -8.28 -3.67
CA GLY A 200 -23.82 -6.88 -3.56
C GLY A 200 -22.31 -6.69 -3.51
N LYS A 201 -21.88 -5.43 -3.35
CA LYS A 201 -20.47 -5.09 -3.17
C LYS A 201 -20.14 -4.98 -1.69
N ALA A 202 -18.91 -5.33 -1.36
CA ALA A 202 -18.37 -5.18 -0.01
C ALA A 202 -16.97 -4.58 -0.07
N LEU A 203 -16.59 -3.90 1.01
CA LEU A 203 -15.23 -3.48 1.27
C LEU A 203 -14.60 -4.48 2.23
N LEU A 204 -13.49 -5.08 1.83
CA LEU A 204 -12.61 -5.85 2.71
C LEU A 204 -11.43 -4.98 3.13
N MET A 205 -11.02 -5.08 4.38
CA MET A 205 -9.95 -4.26 4.97
C MET A 205 -8.96 -5.18 5.67
N TRP A 206 -7.78 -5.39 5.08
CA TRP A 206 -6.66 -6.04 5.77
C TRP A 206 -5.86 -4.99 6.51
N ALA A 207 -5.46 -5.25 7.75
CA ALA A 207 -4.80 -4.22 8.53
C ALA A 207 -3.82 -4.73 9.59
N GLY A 208 -2.78 -3.93 9.84
CA GLY A 208 -1.93 -4.05 11.03
C GLY A 208 -2.45 -3.21 12.20
N SER A 209 -1.97 -3.51 13.41
CA SER A 209 -2.33 -2.83 14.66
C SER A 209 -1.52 -1.55 14.90
N ARG A 210 -1.81 -0.89 16.04
CA ARG A 210 -1.23 0.38 16.47
C ARG A 210 0.28 0.39 16.72
N GLU A 211 0.89 -0.75 17.05
CA GLU A 211 2.35 -0.80 17.19
C GLU A 211 2.98 -0.86 15.80
N TYR A 212 3.75 0.17 15.46
CA TYR A 212 4.25 0.34 14.11
C TYR A 212 5.08 -0.87 13.66
N ARG A 213 4.58 -1.54 12.61
CA ARG A 213 5.15 -2.76 12.01
C ARG A 213 5.32 -3.93 13.00
N ARG A 214 4.50 -4.03 14.05
CA ARG A 214 4.60 -5.05 15.11
C ARG A 214 3.30 -5.83 15.30
N SER A 215 2.74 -6.31 14.20
CA SER A 215 1.55 -7.15 14.26
C SER A 215 1.42 -8.06 13.05
N SER A 216 0.65 -9.13 13.24
CA SER A 216 0.08 -9.89 12.14
C SER A 216 -1.18 -9.21 11.61
N PRO A 217 -1.52 -9.38 10.32
CA PRO A 217 -2.62 -8.66 9.72
C PRO A 217 -3.97 -9.31 10.09
N TYR A 218 -4.94 -8.46 10.38
CA TYR A 218 -6.35 -8.78 10.62
C TYR A 218 -7.18 -8.52 9.37
N LEU A 219 -8.45 -8.95 9.38
CA LEU A 219 -9.39 -8.72 8.28
C LEU A 219 -10.73 -8.23 8.82
N ALA A 220 -11.26 -7.19 8.18
CA ALA A 220 -12.60 -6.68 8.40
C ALA A 220 -13.39 -6.61 7.08
N PHE A 221 -14.70 -6.54 7.22
CA PHE A 221 -15.68 -6.50 6.14
C PHE A 221 -16.71 -5.42 6.46
N VAL A 222 -17.19 -4.70 5.45
CA VAL A 222 -18.39 -3.87 5.54
C VAL A 222 -19.14 -3.91 4.20
N PRO A 223 -20.49 -3.99 4.16
CA PRO A 223 -21.24 -3.79 2.93
C PRO A 223 -20.91 -2.41 2.32
N LEU A 224 -20.67 -2.34 1.02
CA LEU A 224 -20.12 -1.12 0.40
C LEU A 224 -21.09 0.08 0.50
N ASP A 225 -22.39 -0.18 0.52
CA ASP A 225 -23.45 0.82 0.71
C ASP A 225 -23.63 1.26 2.17
N ARG A 226 -22.86 0.68 3.09
CA ARG A 226 -22.85 0.97 4.54
C ARG A 226 -21.47 1.41 5.05
N VAL A 227 -20.57 1.81 4.16
CA VAL A 227 -19.19 2.23 4.55
C VAL A 227 -19.12 3.43 5.46
N GLU A 228 -20.15 4.29 5.50
CA GLU A 228 -20.21 5.42 6.44
C GLU A 228 -20.82 5.02 7.81
N ASP A 229 -21.34 3.80 7.95
CA ASP A 229 -21.89 3.26 9.20
C ASP A 229 -20.86 2.36 9.88
N HIS A 230 -20.13 2.91 10.84
CA HIS A 230 -19.10 2.17 11.61
C HIS A 230 -19.65 0.89 12.25
N SER A 231 -20.93 0.88 12.67
CA SER A 231 -21.56 -0.30 13.30
C SER A 231 -21.82 -1.47 12.34
N ALA A 232 -21.73 -1.23 11.02
CA ALA A 232 -21.88 -2.24 9.99
C ALA A 232 -20.60 -3.07 9.78
N ILE A 233 -19.46 -2.66 10.35
CA ILE A 233 -18.19 -3.39 10.23
C ILE A 233 -18.30 -4.74 10.93
N ARG A 234 -17.75 -5.77 10.29
CA ARG A 234 -17.59 -7.10 10.85
C ARG A 234 -16.13 -7.53 10.77
N TYR A 235 -15.63 -8.12 11.84
CA TYR A 235 -14.24 -8.50 12.02
C TYR A 235 -14.09 -10.02 11.93
N TRP A 236 -13.08 -10.48 11.20
CA TRP A 236 -12.80 -11.90 11.06
C TRP A 236 -12.37 -12.50 12.41
N ALA A 237 -13.17 -13.43 12.93
CA ALA A 237 -12.97 -14.09 14.23
C ALA A 237 -12.52 -15.56 14.08
N GLY A 238 -11.95 -15.89 12.91
CA GLY A 238 -11.48 -17.24 12.57
C GLY A 238 -12.38 -17.95 11.54
N PRO A 239 -12.03 -19.19 11.17
CA PRO A 239 -12.66 -19.91 10.06
C PRO A 239 -14.19 -19.87 10.07
N GLY A 240 -14.77 -19.17 9.08
CA GLY A 240 -16.21 -19.04 8.87
C GLY A 240 -16.93 -18.13 9.86
N LYS A 241 -16.21 -17.38 10.70
CA LYS A 241 -16.77 -16.57 11.79
C LYS A 241 -16.43 -15.10 11.61
N TRP A 242 -17.45 -14.27 11.78
CA TRP A 242 -17.35 -12.81 11.78
C TRP A 242 -17.99 -12.27 13.06
N SER A 243 -17.32 -11.35 13.74
CA SER A 243 -17.81 -10.66 14.95
C SER A 243 -18.15 -9.21 14.66
N ALA A 244 -19.03 -8.62 15.46
CA ALA A 244 -19.23 -7.16 15.50
C ALA A 244 -18.20 -6.45 16.39
N SER A 245 -17.39 -7.18 17.16
CA SER A 245 -16.36 -6.62 18.05
C SER A 245 -14.96 -6.79 17.48
N GLU A 246 -14.19 -5.70 17.44
CA GLU A 246 -12.79 -5.71 17.01
C GLU A 246 -11.89 -6.54 17.94
N SER A 247 -12.24 -6.61 19.23
CA SER A 247 -11.51 -7.43 20.23
C SER A 247 -11.44 -8.90 19.84
N ASP A 248 -12.45 -9.39 19.12
CA ASP A 248 -12.56 -10.80 18.72
C ASP A 248 -11.79 -11.09 17.42
N ALA A 249 -11.27 -10.06 16.75
CA ALA A 249 -10.53 -10.21 15.51
C ALA A 249 -9.29 -11.08 15.73
N THR A 250 -9.13 -12.10 14.90
CA THR A 250 -7.97 -12.99 14.85
C THR A 250 -7.15 -12.74 13.59
N PRO A 251 -5.81 -12.87 13.62
CA PRO A 251 -4.99 -12.68 12.43
C PRO A 251 -5.35 -13.66 11.30
N VAL A 252 -5.25 -13.21 10.04
CA VAL A 252 -5.44 -14.09 8.86
C VAL A 252 -4.19 -14.89 8.49
N VAL A 253 -3.03 -14.48 9.01
CA VAL A 253 -1.75 -15.17 8.90
C VAL A 253 -0.91 -14.87 10.13
N ASN A 254 0.01 -15.77 10.50
CA ASN A 254 0.98 -15.51 11.56
C ASN A 254 2.27 -14.95 10.96
N HIS A 255 2.54 -13.68 11.21
CA HIS A 255 3.78 -12.98 10.88
C HIS A 255 3.87 -11.74 11.78
N PRO A 256 4.74 -11.70 12.80
CA PRO A 256 4.68 -10.68 13.83
C PRO A 256 5.17 -9.29 13.37
N GLU A 257 5.80 -9.21 12.20
CA GLU A 257 6.43 -8.00 11.67
C GLU A 257 5.91 -7.67 10.27
N VAL A 258 4.67 -7.18 10.17
CA VAL A 258 4.10 -6.71 8.90
C VAL A 258 4.12 -5.18 8.88
N GLY A 259 4.87 -4.63 7.92
CA GLY A 259 4.87 -3.20 7.63
C GLY A 259 3.67 -2.76 6.81
N GLU A 260 3.86 -1.74 5.99
CA GLU A 260 2.87 -1.27 5.04
C GLU A 260 2.49 -2.44 4.12
N LEU A 261 1.19 -2.66 3.94
CA LEU A 261 0.68 -3.83 3.23
C LEU A 261 -0.31 -3.43 2.14
N SER A 262 -0.33 -4.21 1.07
CA SER A 262 -1.37 -4.12 0.05
C SER A 262 -1.90 -5.51 -0.31
N VAL A 263 -3.21 -5.59 -0.58
CA VAL A 263 -3.88 -6.83 -0.97
C VAL A 263 -4.61 -6.63 -2.29
N ALA A 264 -4.56 -7.62 -3.17
CA ALA A 264 -5.23 -7.58 -4.46
C ALA A 264 -5.60 -8.97 -4.98
N TRP A 265 -6.68 -9.05 -5.75
CA TRP A 265 -6.98 -10.24 -6.54
C TRP A 265 -6.22 -10.20 -7.88
N CYS A 266 -5.38 -11.21 -8.12
CA CYS A 266 -4.70 -11.42 -9.39
C CYS A 266 -5.49 -12.42 -10.24
N ALA A 267 -6.35 -11.89 -11.12
CA ALA A 267 -7.20 -12.71 -11.99
C ALA A 267 -6.44 -13.70 -12.89
N PRO A 268 -5.28 -13.35 -13.50
CA PRO A 268 -4.50 -14.30 -14.29
C PRO A 268 -4.01 -15.53 -13.49
N LEU A 269 -3.64 -15.35 -12.21
CA LEU A 269 -3.21 -16.44 -11.33
C LEU A 269 -4.38 -17.13 -10.63
N LYS A 270 -5.56 -16.51 -10.60
CA LYS A 270 -6.69 -16.89 -9.74
C LYS A 270 -6.23 -17.01 -8.28
N ARG A 271 -5.54 -15.98 -7.80
CA ARG A 271 -5.01 -15.89 -6.44
C ARG A 271 -5.22 -14.49 -5.88
N TRP A 272 -5.53 -14.44 -4.59
CA TRP A 272 -5.26 -13.27 -3.77
C TRP A 272 -3.76 -13.16 -3.54
N LEU A 273 -3.24 -11.95 -3.67
CA LEU A 273 -1.86 -11.59 -3.35
C LEU A 273 -1.88 -10.61 -2.17
N MET A 274 -0.93 -10.76 -1.26
CA MET A 274 -0.65 -9.80 -0.19
C MET A 274 0.82 -9.45 -0.27
N LEU A 275 1.15 -8.18 -0.48
CA LEU A 275 2.52 -7.67 -0.40
C LEU A 275 2.70 -6.87 0.89
N TYR A 276 3.85 -7.02 1.52
CA TYR A 276 4.23 -6.23 2.70
C TYR A 276 5.74 -6.22 2.89
N ASN A 277 6.29 -5.17 3.51
CA ASN A 277 7.66 -5.16 3.98
C ASN A 277 7.78 -5.83 5.36
N SER A 278 8.90 -6.49 5.58
CA SER A 278 9.24 -7.18 6.83
C SER A 278 10.75 -7.07 7.05
N GLY A 279 11.19 -7.08 8.32
CA GLY A 279 12.59 -7.25 8.68
C GLY A 279 13.02 -8.72 8.79
N HIS A 280 12.09 -9.67 8.97
CA HIS A 280 12.38 -11.09 9.17
C HIS A 280 11.39 -12.04 8.43
N PRO A 281 11.72 -12.51 7.21
CA PRO A 281 12.90 -12.15 6.44
C PRO A 281 12.85 -10.69 5.99
N ARG A 282 14.04 -10.09 5.77
CA ARG A 282 14.15 -8.74 5.27
C ARG A 282 13.75 -8.68 3.80
N GLY A 283 12.89 -7.72 3.45
CA GLY A 283 12.53 -7.40 2.08
C GLY A 283 11.03 -7.19 1.89
N ILE A 284 10.62 -7.20 0.63
CA ILE A 284 9.20 -7.26 0.28
C ILE A 284 8.78 -8.72 0.19
N GLN A 285 7.86 -9.09 1.07
CA GLN A 285 7.26 -10.41 1.11
C GLN A 285 5.95 -10.43 0.34
N MET A 286 5.70 -11.54 -0.34
CA MET A 286 4.45 -11.87 -1.00
C MET A 286 3.85 -13.12 -0.36
N ARG A 287 2.54 -13.10 -0.12
CA ARG A 287 1.75 -14.30 0.19
C ARG A 287 0.65 -14.48 -0.82
N THR A 288 0.23 -15.71 -1.02
CA THR A 288 -0.88 -16.04 -1.92
C THR A 288 -1.98 -16.83 -1.19
N ALA A 289 -3.22 -16.64 -1.61
CA ALA A 289 -4.37 -17.41 -1.11
C ALA A 289 -5.39 -17.65 -2.23
N LEU A 290 -6.18 -18.71 -2.09
CA LEU A 290 -7.33 -18.96 -2.98
C LEU A 290 -8.55 -18.12 -2.59
N GLN A 291 -8.69 -17.80 -1.31
CA GLN A 291 -9.80 -17.02 -0.75
C GLN A 291 -9.26 -15.81 0.01
N ALA A 292 -10.06 -14.75 0.08
CA ALA A 292 -9.69 -13.51 0.79
C ALA A 292 -9.39 -13.77 2.28
N THR A 293 -10.13 -14.67 2.91
CA THR A 293 -9.96 -15.06 4.32
C THR A 293 -8.82 -16.05 4.55
N GLY A 294 -8.11 -16.47 3.50
CA GLY A 294 -7.09 -17.52 3.57
C GLY A 294 -7.65 -18.95 3.41
N PRO A 295 -6.87 -20.00 3.79
CA PRO A 295 -5.55 -19.90 4.38
C PRO A 295 -4.55 -19.23 3.43
N TRP A 296 -3.73 -18.33 3.99
CA TRP A 296 -2.64 -17.68 3.27
C TRP A 296 -1.39 -18.57 3.32
N GLY A 297 -0.70 -18.70 2.20
CA GLY A 297 0.54 -19.46 2.11
C GLY A 297 1.71 -18.82 2.86
N GLU A 298 2.81 -19.56 2.95
CA GLU A 298 4.09 -19.08 3.49
C GLU A 298 4.62 -17.85 2.71
N PRO A 299 5.44 -17.00 3.34
CA PRO A 299 5.96 -15.82 2.68
C PRO A 299 6.98 -16.21 1.60
N ILE A 300 6.84 -15.61 0.43
CA ILE A 300 7.79 -15.68 -0.68
C ILE A 300 8.48 -14.32 -0.74
N THR A 301 9.81 -14.27 -0.77
CA THR A 301 10.52 -12.99 -0.98
C THR A 301 10.31 -12.55 -2.42
N LEU A 302 9.55 -11.47 -2.58
CA LEU A 302 9.32 -10.83 -3.86
C LEU A 302 10.53 -9.96 -4.24
N PHE A 303 11.04 -9.18 -3.29
CA PHE A 303 12.18 -8.29 -3.52
C PHE A 303 13.14 -8.31 -2.33
N ASP A 304 14.40 -8.67 -2.57
CA ASP A 304 15.50 -8.53 -1.63
C ASP A 304 16.15 -7.14 -1.86
N PRO A 305 16.29 -6.28 -0.83
CA PRO A 305 16.88 -4.96 -1.03
C PRO A 305 18.30 -4.96 -1.56
N LYS A 306 19.05 -6.07 -1.44
CA LYS A 306 20.35 -6.24 -2.09
C LYS A 306 20.28 -6.01 -3.60
N ASP A 307 19.14 -6.27 -4.22
CA ASP A 307 18.96 -6.07 -5.65
C ASP A 307 18.77 -4.60 -6.04
N GLY A 308 18.48 -3.70 -5.08
CA GLY A 308 18.33 -2.26 -5.31
C GLY A 308 19.48 -1.40 -4.80
N TYR A 309 20.28 -1.89 -3.85
CA TYR A 309 21.44 -1.16 -3.33
C TYR A 309 22.46 -0.79 -4.42
N GLY A 310 22.94 0.46 -4.41
CA GLY A 310 23.83 1.03 -5.41
C GLY A 310 23.18 1.32 -6.77
N LYS A 311 21.89 1.00 -6.94
CA LYS A 311 21.12 1.27 -8.17
C LYS A 311 20.10 2.38 -7.96
N PHE A 312 19.16 2.14 -7.05
CA PHE A 312 18.10 3.09 -6.69
C PHE A 312 17.88 3.19 -5.17
N MET A 313 18.69 2.48 -4.38
CA MET A 313 18.77 2.60 -2.93
C MET A 313 20.23 2.78 -2.50
N HIS A 314 20.47 3.61 -1.49
CA HIS A 314 21.82 3.97 -1.05
C HIS A 314 22.50 2.87 -0.24
N ILE A 315 23.80 2.67 -0.47
CA ILE A 315 24.71 2.00 0.47
C ILE A 315 25.38 3.08 1.31
N SER A 316 25.16 3.06 2.63
CA SER A 316 25.78 4.04 3.55
C SER A 316 27.29 4.10 3.37
N TRP A 317 27.83 5.31 3.27
CA TRP A 317 29.27 5.56 3.20
C TRP A 317 30.03 5.15 4.47
N ARG A 318 29.33 4.93 5.59
CA ARG A 318 29.93 4.32 6.79
C ARG A 318 30.33 2.86 6.58
N ASP A 319 29.65 2.16 5.68
CA ASP A 319 30.00 0.80 5.27
C ASP A 319 30.93 0.84 4.06
N ARG A 320 30.49 1.47 2.95
CA ARG A 320 31.31 1.65 1.76
C ARG A 320 30.84 2.82 0.90
N HIS A 321 31.79 3.64 0.43
CA HIS A 321 31.55 4.65 -0.60
C HIS A 321 31.36 4.01 -1.99
N ALA A 322 30.26 3.28 -2.17
CA ALA A 322 30.01 2.43 -3.33
C ALA A 322 29.15 3.11 -4.42
N ASP A 323 28.41 4.13 -4.05
CA ASP A 323 27.44 4.82 -4.92
C ASP A 323 27.21 6.28 -4.48
N SER A 324 26.49 7.02 -5.32
CA SER A 324 26.01 8.40 -5.08
C SER A 324 24.48 8.50 -5.10
N VAL A 325 23.79 7.38 -4.89
CA VAL A 325 22.34 7.24 -4.97
C VAL A 325 21.74 7.57 -3.60
N HIS A 326 21.89 8.82 -3.17
CA HIS A 326 21.34 9.32 -1.90
C HIS A 326 20.74 10.71 -2.05
N ASP A 327 20.01 11.16 -1.04
CA ASP A 327 19.68 12.58 -0.89
C ASP A 327 20.84 13.35 -0.26
N PRO A 328 20.99 14.66 -0.56
CA PRO A 328 22.02 15.49 0.05
C PRO A 328 21.98 15.46 1.59
N GLY A 329 23.13 15.27 2.23
CA GLY A 329 23.24 15.21 3.70
C GLY A 329 22.88 13.87 4.33
N ARG A 330 22.53 12.87 3.51
CA ARG A 330 22.19 11.50 3.94
C ARG A 330 23.20 10.45 3.44
N GLU A 331 24.42 10.86 3.15
CA GLU A 331 25.52 10.00 2.65
C GLU A 331 25.85 8.84 3.61
N ASN A 332 25.58 9.03 4.90
CA ASN A 332 25.93 8.08 5.95
C ASN A 332 24.73 7.20 6.39
N GLU A 333 23.63 7.23 5.65
CA GLU A 333 22.37 6.57 5.99
C GLU A 333 21.98 5.54 4.93
N TYR A 334 21.75 4.29 5.31
CA TYR A 334 21.35 3.26 4.34
C TYR A 334 19.99 3.57 3.71
N GLY A 335 19.83 3.16 2.45
CA GLY A 335 18.52 3.01 1.84
C GLY A 335 17.73 1.86 2.47
N GLY A 336 16.46 1.76 2.08
CA GLY A 336 15.55 0.75 2.57
C GLY A 336 14.29 0.71 1.73
N GLU A 337 13.65 -0.44 1.74
CA GLU A 337 12.52 -0.84 0.92
C GLU A 337 11.27 -0.96 1.80
N TYR A 338 10.17 -0.30 1.42
CA TYR A 338 8.92 -0.36 2.16
C TYR A 338 7.73 0.05 1.30
N ALA A 339 6.51 -0.11 1.82
CA ALA A 339 5.28 0.29 1.15
C ALA A 339 5.10 -0.29 -0.28
N PRO A 340 5.05 -1.63 -0.44
CA PRO A 340 4.84 -2.29 -1.72
C PRO A 340 3.35 -2.21 -2.15
N TYR A 341 2.90 -1.04 -2.60
CA TYR A 341 1.51 -0.81 -2.98
C TYR A 341 1.22 -1.29 -4.41
N MET A 342 0.50 -2.42 -4.53
CA MET A 342 0.09 -2.96 -5.82
C MET A 342 -0.85 -2.01 -6.58
N ILE A 343 -0.77 -2.04 -7.91
CA ILE A 343 -1.65 -1.32 -8.83
C ILE A 343 -2.41 -2.34 -9.69
N PRO A 344 -3.54 -2.90 -9.21
CA PRO A 344 -4.21 -4.04 -9.86
C PRO A 344 -4.69 -3.77 -11.30
N ARG A 345 -4.95 -2.50 -11.65
CA ARG A 345 -5.27 -2.08 -13.03
C ARG A 345 -4.28 -2.63 -14.06
N PHE A 346 -3.02 -2.74 -13.68
CA PHE A 346 -1.92 -3.11 -14.56
C PHE A 346 -1.57 -4.59 -14.55
N PHE A 347 -2.28 -5.39 -13.75
CA PHE A 347 -2.03 -6.83 -13.69
C PHE A 347 -2.45 -7.48 -15.00
N ARG A 348 -1.56 -8.29 -15.57
CA ARG A 348 -1.84 -8.95 -16.86
C ARG A 348 -1.28 -10.35 -16.92
N LYS A 349 -1.91 -11.16 -17.77
CA LYS A 349 -1.47 -12.52 -18.06
C LYS A 349 -0.16 -12.50 -18.85
N THR A 350 0.76 -13.39 -18.50
CA THR A 350 1.95 -13.71 -19.29
C THR A 350 1.81 -15.13 -19.86
N LYS A 351 2.80 -15.60 -20.63
CA LYS A 351 2.80 -16.97 -21.16
C LYS A 351 2.69 -18.03 -20.05
N ASP A 352 3.43 -17.81 -18.96
CA ASP A 352 3.64 -18.81 -17.90
C ASP A 352 3.01 -18.41 -16.55
N GLY A 353 2.26 -17.30 -16.50
CA GLY A 353 1.60 -16.83 -15.28
C GLY A 353 1.07 -15.40 -15.38
N ALA A 354 1.59 -14.50 -14.55
CA ALA A 354 1.15 -13.11 -14.47
C ALA A 354 2.31 -12.14 -14.33
N ARG A 355 2.03 -10.90 -14.69
CA ARG A 355 2.89 -9.75 -14.42
C ARG A 355 2.11 -8.77 -13.56
N ILE A 356 2.70 -8.38 -12.45
CA ILE A 356 2.14 -7.41 -11.51
C ILE A 356 2.99 -6.15 -11.47
N TYR A 357 2.36 -5.04 -11.12
CA TYR A 357 3.01 -3.74 -10.92
C TYR A 357 2.67 -3.21 -9.53
N PHE A 358 3.65 -2.59 -8.90
CA PHE A 358 3.49 -2.00 -7.57
C PHE A 358 4.41 -0.80 -7.43
N LEU A 359 4.00 0.18 -6.63
CA LEU A 359 4.90 1.21 -6.15
C LEU A 359 5.71 0.66 -4.98
N LEU A 360 6.96 1.07 -4.90
CA LEU A 360 7.87 0.77 -3.80
C LEU A 360 8.50 2.06 -3.32
N SER A 361 8.41 2.33 -2.03
CA SER A 361 9.08 3.46 -1.42
C SER A 361 10.52 3.11 -1.07
N THR A 362 11.42 4.07 -1.27
CA THR A 362 12.82 3.98 -0.88
C THR A 362 13.12 4.97 0.23
N TRP A 363 13.88 4.54 1.23
CA TRP A 363 14.18 5.37 2.41
C TRP A 363 15.26 6.39 2.11
N ASN A 364 16.31 5.98 1.40
CA ASN A 364 17.37 6.85 0.91
C ASN A 364 17.82 6.33 -0.47
N PRO A 365 17.63 7.11 -1.54
CA PRO A 365 16.93 8.40 -1.57
C PRO A 365 15.46 8.27 -1.18
N TYR A 366 14.87 9.32 -0.62
CA TYR A 366 13.47 9.37 -0.22
C TYR A 366 12.59 9.60 -1.45
N ALA A 367 12.10 8.51 -2.03
CA ALA A 367 11.42 8.49 -3.31
C ALA A 367 10.46 7.29 -3.44
N VAL A 368 9.68 7.28 -4.51
CA VAL A 368 8.83 6.16 -4.92
C VAL A 368 9.20 5.72 -6.32
N VAL A 369 9.37 4.42 -6.52
CA VAL A 369 9.70 3.79 -7.80
C VAL A 369 8.57 2.87 -8.25
N LEU A 370 8.36 2.79 -9.56
CA LEU A 370 7.46 1.81 -10.17
C LEU A 370 8.22 0.50 -10.34
N MET A 371 7.71 -0.55 -9.72
CA MET A 371 8.26 -1.89 -9.78
C MET A 371 7.36 -2.81 -10.60
N ARG A 372 7.97 -3.84 -11.18
CA ARG A 372 7.30 -4.91 -11.89
C ARG A 372 7.81 -6.25 -11.40
N ALA A 373 6.91 -7.23 -11.26
CA ALA A 373 7.27 -8.62 -11.00
C ALA A 373 6.57 -9.58 -11.96
N ASP A 374 7.32 -10.54 -12.49
CA ASP A 374 6.82 -11.69 -13.23
C ASP A 374 6.67 -12.89 -12.29
N LEU A 375 5.45 -13.41 -12.22
CA LEU A 375 5.06 -14.56 -11.42
C LEU A 375 4.69 -15.72 -12.35
N VAL A 376 5.16 -16.93 -12.04
CA VAL A 376 4.87 -18.14 -12.82
C VAL A 376 4.17 -19.20 -11.97
N VAL A 377 3.41 -20.08 -12.63
CA VAL A 377 2.55 -21.12 -12.02
C VAL A 377 3.06 -22.52 -12.36
#